data_AF-A0A249T3M4-F1
#
_entry.id   AF-A0A249T3M4-F1
#
_cell.length_a   1.000
_cell.length_b   1.000
_cell.length_c   1.000
_cell.angle_alpha   90.00
_cell.angle_beta   90.00
_cell.angle_gamma   90.00
#
_symmetry.space_group_name_H-M   'P 1'
#
loop_
_entity.id
_entity.type
_entity.pdbx_description
1 polymer ?
#
loop_
_entity_poly.entity_id
_entity_poly.type
_entity_poly.pdbx_seq_one_letter_code
_entity_poly.pdbx_strand_id
1 'polypeptide(L)'
;MDLPLYQLRLSDDESDNTQVEYVSLVERPAIQKDFLVFNETVHFEIQDEEQRILTGPAMIPNMPIFQRNETYGEHYALFDAETVKEIAYRFFKKGFQSNINIGHRRDDLATDSVFFESWIVDRKIGKYPMGAFSEVPDGTWFLSAKINNDDTWTRIKSKELKGFSVEGFFQYVPEDHDDMTDDEFMAQLARILKR
;
A
#
# COMPACT_ATOMS: atom_id res chain seq x y z
N MET A 1 24.85 9.23 5.28
CA MET A 1 24.54 8.17 6.26
C MET A 1 23.52 7.31 5.56
N ASP A 2 23.96 6.15 5.11
CA ASP A 2 23.15 5.23 4.33
C ASP A 2 22.32 4.41 5.32
N LEU A 3 21.00 4.57 5.24
CA LEU A 3 20.07 3.82 6.08
C LEU A 3 19.95 2.40 5.51
N PRO A 4 19.92 1.34 6.34
CA PRO A 4 19.71 -0.02 5.86
C PRO A 4 18.41 -0.15 5.07
N LEU A 5 18.37 -1.09 4.12
CA LEU A 5 17.16 -1.46 3.40
C LEU A 5 16.79 -2.90 3.71
N TYR A 6 15.49 -3.11 3.95
CA TYR A 6 14.91 -4.42 4.15
C TYR A 6 13.84 -4.70 3.11
N GLN A 7 13.86 -5.89 2.53
CA GLN A 7 12.68 -6.45 1.89
C GLN A 7 11.72 -6.95 2.97
N LEU A 8 10.48 -6.50 2.90
CA LEU A 8 9.40 -7.04 3.70
C LEU A 8 8.75 -8.18 2.95
N ARG A 9 8.68 -9.36 3.58
CA ARG A 9 8.10 -10.58 3.00
C ARG A 9 7.03 -11.19 3.89
N LEU A 10 6.15 -11.97 3.26
CA LEU A 10 5.28 -12.89 3.97
C LEU A 10 6.04 -14.18 4.28
N SER A 11 5.68 -14.85 5.38
CA SER A 11 6.14 -16.20 5.65
C SER A 11 5.53 -17.19 4.66
N ASP A 12 6.31 -18.17 4.23
CA ASP A 12 5.85 -19.31 3.43
C ASP A 12 4.87 -20.22 4.21
N ASP A 13 4.92 -20.17 5.54
CA ASP A 13 3.96 -20.88 6.39
C ASP A 13 2.64 -20.10 6.46
N GLU A 14 1.58 -20.63 5.84
CA GLU A 14 0.25 -20.00 5.84
C GLU A 14 -0.43 -19.93 7.23
N SER A 15 0.11 -20.65 8.22
CA SER A 15 -0.33 -20.59 9.62
C SER A 15 0.35 -19.48 10.43
N ASP A 16 1.38 -18.84 9.86
CA ASP A 16 2.06 -17.68 10.42
C ASP A 16 1.16 -16.42 10.38
N ASN A 17 1.50 -15.43 11.20
CA ASN A 17 0.74 -14.18 11.35
C ASN A 17 1.19 -13.07 10.39
N THR A 18 2.18 -13.34 9.52
CA THR A 18 2.60 -12.40 8.48
C THR A 18 1.51 -12.27 7.42
N GLN A 19 0.83 -11.13 7.43
CA GLN A 19 -0.26 -10.82 6.52
C GLN A 19 -0.63 -9.34 6.66
N VAL A 20 -1.31 -8.81 5.65
CA VAL A 20 -2.11 -7.60 5.79
C VAL A 20 -3.46 -7.99 6.41
N GLU A 21 -3.83 -7.32 7.48
CA GLU A 21 -5.09 -7.57 8.20
C GLU A 21 -6.13 -6.48 7.93
N TYR A 22 -5.69 -5.24 7.75
CA TYR A 22 -6.56 -4.08 7.54
C TYR A 22 -6.04 -3.22 6.38
N VAL A 23 -6.97 -2.53 5.72
CA VAL A 23 -6.64 -1.41 4.86
C VAL A 23 -7.36 -0.18 5.42
N SER A 24 -6.57 0.82 5.80
CA SER A 24 -7.04 2.05 6.38
C SER A 24 -7.40 3.09 5.33
N LEU A 25 -8.47 3.85 5.56
CA LEU A 25 -8.73 5.11 4.88
C LEU A 25 -7.99 6.22 5.62
N VAL A 26 -7.11 6.95 4.93
CA VAL A 26 -6.21 7.93 5.54
C VAL A 26 -6.22 9.27 4.80
N GLU A 27 -5.88 10.34 5.51
CA GLU A 27 -5.65 11.67 4.92
C GLU A 27 -4.40 11.68 4.04
N ARG A 28 -3.34 10.99 4.50
CA ARG A 28 -2.01 10.95 3.88
C ARG A 28 -1.59 9.49 3.67
N PRO A 29 -1.87 8.91 2.49
CA PRO A 29 -1.43 7.57 2.15
C PRO A 29 0.10 7.48 2.13
N ALA A 30 0.66 6.57 2.94
CA ALA A 30 2.08 6.28 3.13
C ALA A 30 3.01 7.46 3.53
N ILE A 31 3.19 7.56 4.86
CA ILE A 31 4.30 8.10 5.69
C ILE A 31 4.82 9.53 5.44
N GLN A 32 4.58 10.37 6.45
CA GLN A 32 5.38 11.58 6.74
C GLN A 32 6.27 11.32 7.97
N LYS A 33 7.59 11.53 7.83
CA LYS A 33 8.23 12.71 8.44
C LYS A 33 9.63 13.04 7.90
N ASP A 34 9.79 14.35 7.69
CA ASP A 34 10.95 15.24 7.67
C ASP A 34 11.73 15.61 6.39
N PHE A 35 11.94 14.82 5.33
CA PHE A 35 12.62 15.40 4.12
C PHE A 35 12.26 14.82 2.74
N LEU A 36 11.32 13.88 2.66
CA LEU A 36 10.80 13.36 1.38
C LEU A 36 9.27 13.26 1.47
N VAL A 37 8.58 14.19 0.83
CA VAL A 37 7.15 14.06 0.54
C VAL A 37 7.05 12.99 -0.56
N PHE A 38 6.55 11.80 -0.22
CA PHE A 38 6.25 10.80 -1.23
C PHE A 38 4.94 11.19 -1.93
N ASN A 39 5.12 11.51 -3.22
CA ASN A 39 4.18 11.74 -4.32
C ASN A 39 2.70 12.00 -3.99
N GLU A 40 2.17 13.09 -4.56
CA GLU A 40 0.74 13.44 -4.65
C GLU A 40 -0.11 12.41 -5.45
N THR A 41 0.39 11.18 -5.64
CA THR A 41 -0.06 10.21 -6.65
C THR A 41 -0.70 8.95 -6.05
N VAL A 42 -0.67 8.74 -4.73
CA VAL A 42 -1.22 7.54 -4.05
C VAL A 42 -2.62 7.80 -3.47
N HIS A 43 -3.42 8.62 -4.15
CA HIS A 43 -4.81 8.86 -3.75
C HIS A 43 -5.74 7.80 -4.33
N PHE A 44 -6.90 7.56 -3.71
CA PHE A 44 -8.00 6.91 -4.43
C PHE A 44 -8.86 7.97 -5.11
N GLU A 45 -9.61 7.57 -6.11
CA GLU A 45 -10.60 8.41 -6.79
C GLU A 45 -12.01 7.90 -6.49
N ILE A 46 -12.98 8.82 -6.43
CA ILE A 46 -14.39 8.45 -6.45
C ILE A 46 -14.72 7.96 -7.86
N GLN A 47 -14.93 6.67 -8.01
CA GLN A 47 -15.30 6.05 -9.29
C GLN A 47 -16.78 6.32 -9.61
N ASP A 48 -17.64 6.20 -8.60
CA ASP A 48 -19.08 6.42 -8.73
C ASP A 48 -19.61 7.01 -7.41
N GLU A 49 -20.08 8.26 -7.46
CA GLU A 49 -20.55 8.95 -6.26
C GLU A 49 -21.91 8.41 -5.77
N GLU A 50 -22.81 8.05 -6.69
CA GLU A 50 -24.14 7.52 -6.36
C GLU A 50 -24.02 6.13 -5.74
N GLN A 51 -23.19 5.29 -6.36
CA GLN A 51 -22.87 3.96 -5.86
C GLN A 51 -21.86 3.99 -4.71
N ARG A 52 -21.30 5.15 -4.34
CA ARG A 52 -20.31 5.31 -3.26
C ARG A 52 -19.10 4.38 -3.40
N ILE A 53 -18.54 4.35 -4.61
CA ILE A 53 -17.38 3.52 -4.94
C ILE A 53 -16.14 4.39 -5.05
N LEU A 54 -15.08 3.98 -4.36
CA LEU A 54 -13.74 4.52 -4.48
C LEU A 54 -12.80 3.45 -5.00
N THR A 55 -11.84 3.88 -5.80
CA THR A 55 -10.86 2.99 -6.39
C THR A 55 -9.48 3.63 -6.36
N GLY A 56 -8.46 2.87 -5.99
CA GLY A 56 -7.10 3.38 -5.91
C GLY A 56 -6.06 2.31 -5.62
N PRO A 57 -4.77 2.68 -5.72
CA PRO A 57 -3.67 1.81 -5.36
C PRO A 57 -3.64 1.59 -3.84
N ALA A 58 -3.56 0.33 -3.42
CA ALA A 58 -3.34 -0.08 -2.04
C ALA A 58 -1.86 -0.29 -1.73
N MET A 59 -1.09 -0.83 -2.70
CA MET A 59 0.36 -1.01 -2.59
C MET A 59 1.02 -0.82 -3.95
N ILE A 60 2.15 -0.09 -3.97
CA ILE A 60 2.98 0.11 -5.15
C ILE A 60 4.32 -0.60 -4.90
N PRO A 61 4.73 -1.54 -5.76
CA PRO A 61 5.94 -2.32 -5.55
C PRO A 61 7.20 -1.45 -5.69
N ASN A 62 8.26 -1.88 -4.99
CA ASN A 62 9.57 -1.25 -4.93
C ASN A 62 9.55 0.22 -4.47
N MET A 63 8.43 0.68 -3.89
CA MET A 63 8.35 1.99 -3.26
C MET A 63 9.04 1.91 -1.88
N PRO A 64 10.14 2.65 -1.67
CA PRO A 64 10.84 2.66 -0.39
C PRO A 64 10.02 3.38 0.66
N ILE A 65 9.86 2.75 1.82
CA ILE A 65 9.08 3.25 2.95
C ILE A 65 10.04 3.49 4.10
N PHE A 66 10.18 4.75 4.54
CA PHE A 66 10.98 5.07 5.72
C PHE A 66 10.29 4.53 6.98
N GLN A 67 11.02 3.77 7.78
CA GLN A 67 10.52 3.17 9.00
C GLN A 67 11.50 3.39 10.15
N ARG A 68 10.94 3.42 11.36
CA ARG A 68 11.73 3.44 12.60
C ARG A 68 11.11 2.52 13.64
N ASN A 69 11.88 1.56 14.11
CA ASN A 69 11.48 0.70 15.22
C ASN A 69 12.69 0.35 16.12
N GLU A 70 12.43 -0.24 17.28
CA GLU A 70 13.47 -0.56 18.27
C GLU A 70 14.43 -1.66 17.81
N THR A 71 13.98 -2.55 16.92
CA THR A 71 14.75 -3.73 16.48
C THR A 71 15.75 -3.40 15.37
N TYR A 72 15.35 -2.59 14.40
CA TYR A 72 16.10 -2.29 13.17
C TYR A 72 16.54 -0.82 13.08
N GLY A 73 16.17 0.01 14.05
CA GLY A 73 16.48 1.45 14.03
C GLY A 73 15.75 2.18 12.91
N GLU A 74 16.35 3.26 12.41
CA GLU A 74 15.90 3.95 11.19
C GLU A 74 16.39 3.19 9.95
N HIS A 75 15.47 2.86 9.04
CA HIS A 75 15.75 2.07 7.84
C HIS A 75 14.70 2.35 6.76
N TYR A 76 14.98 1.92 5.55
CA TYR A 76 13.98 1.78 4.51
C TYR A 76 13.45 0.35 4.47
N ALA A 77 12.19 0.21 4.08
CA ALA A 77 11.53 -1.05 3.83
C ALA A 77 10.86 -1.01 2.46
N LEU A 78 10.87 -2.11 1.71
CA LEU A 78 10.14 -2.20 0.45
C LEU A 78 9.45 -3.54 0.29
N PHE A 79 8.46 -3.56 -0.60
CA PHE A 79 7.80 -4.78 -1.06
C PHE A 79 8.05 -4.90 -2.55
N ASP A 80 8.57 -6.04 -3.01
CA ASP A 80 8.62 -6.31 -4.44
C ASP A 80 7.25 -6.68 -5.01
N ALA A 81 7.15 -6.74 -6.34
CA ALA A 81 5.90 -7.02 -7.03
C ALA A 81 5.33 -8.42 -6.72
N GLU A 82 6.20 -9.39 -6.43
CA GLU A 82 5.78 -10.74 -6.07
C GLU A 82 5.15 -10.74 -4.68
N THR A 83 5.79 -10.10 -3.71
CA THR A 83 5.27 -9.97 -2.35
C THR A 83 3.96 -9.19 -2.33
N VAL A 84 3.84 -8.09 -3.07
CA VAL A 84 2.58 -7.34 -3.19
C VAL A 84 1.45 -8.23 -3.71
N LYS A 85 1.72 -9.08 -4.70
CA LYS A 85 0.75 -10.04 -5.23
C LYS A 85 0.35 -11.09 -4.20
N GLU A 86 1.30 -11.63 -3.45
CA GLU A 86 1.03 -12.60 -2.38
C GLU A 86 0.18 -11.98 -1.26
N ILE A 87 0.48 -10.73 -0.88
CA ILE A 87 -0.30 -9.95 0.09
C ILE A 87 -1.75 -9.82 -0.38
N ALA A 88 -1.96 -9.40 -1.63
CA ALA A 88 -3.30 -9.26 -2.19
C ALA A 88 -4.08 -10.58 -2.16
N TYR A 89 -3.44 -11.69 -2.51
CA TYR A 89 -4.07 -13.01 -2.49
C TYR A 89 -4.39 -13.47 -1.07
N ARG A 90 -3.45 -13.31 -0.12
CA ARG A 90 -3.65 -13.72 1.27
C ARG A 90 -4.76 -12.90 1.93
N PHE A 91 -4.83 -11.59 1.66
CA PHE A 91 -5.86 -10.69 2.19
C PHE A 91 -7.28 -11.16 1.80
N PHE A 92 -7.51 -11.47 0.52
CA PHE A 92 -8.81 -11.97 0.04
C PHE A 92 -9.08 -13.41 0.48
N LYS A 93 -8.05 -14.29 0.48
CA LYS A 93 -8.19 -15.68 0.95
C LYS A 93 -8.64 -15.75 2.41
N LYS A 94 -8.15 -14.85 3.27
CA LYS A 94 -8.49 -14.80 4.70
C LYS A 94 -9.82 -14.09 4.99
N GLY A 95 -10.47 -13.51 3.98
CA GLY A 95 -11.76 -12.83 4.16
C GLY A 95 -11.64 -11.41 4.72
N PHE A 96 -10.47 -10.77 4.62
CA PHE A 96 -10.22 -9.45 5.23
C PHE A 96 -10.75 -8.27 4.41
N GLN A 97 -11.48 -8.50 3.33
CA GLN A 97 -12.03 -7.44 2.49
C GLN A 97 -13.01 -6.48 3.20
N SER A 98 -13.52 -6.82 4.38
CA SER A 98 -14.34 -5.93 5.22
C SER A 98 -13.56 -5.24 6.33
N ASN A 99 -12.26 -5.48 6.45
CA ASN A 99 -11.40 -4.89 7.48
C ASN A 99 -10.94 -3.50 7.06
N ILE A 100 -11.87 -2.55 7.08
CA ILE A 100 -11.66 -1.16 6.70
C ILE A 100 -11.71 -0.29 7.94
N ASN A 101 -10.58 0.28 8.34
CA ASN A 101 -10.49 1.21 9.47
C ASN A 101 -10.18 2.63 8.99
N ILE A 102 -10.26 3.61 9.89
CA ILE A 102 -9.96 5.02 9.58
C ILE A 102 -8.75 5.50 10.36
N GLY A 103 -7.70 5.95 9.67
CA GLY A 103 -6.51 6.52 10.31
C GLY A 103 -5.80 5.56 11.27
N HIS A 104 -5.73 4.28 10.93
CA HIS A 104 -5.11 3.20 11.73
C HIS A 104 -5.73 2.96 13.11
N ARG A 105 -7.00 3.35 13.29
CA ARG A 105 -7.74 3.16 14.54
C ARG A 105 -8.66 1.95 14.45
N ARG A 106 -8.35 0.88 15.18
CA ARG A 106 -9.17 -0.36 15.20
C ARG A 106 -10.56 -0.17 15.82
N ASP A 107 -10.77 0.93 16.53
CA ASP A 107 -12.04 1.37 17.10
C ASP A 107 -12.85 2.30 16.17
N ASP A 108 -12.28 2.75 15.06
CA ASP A 108 -12.95 3.59 14.04
C ASP A 108 -12.98 2.83 12.70
N LEU A 109 -14.11 2.17 12.44
CA LEU A 109 -14.28 1.29 11.28
C LEU A 109 -15.24 1.90 10.26
N ALA A 110 -14.96 1.72 8.97
CA ALA A 110 -15.94 1.97 7.92
C ALA A 110 -16.96 0.81 7.90
N THR A 111 -17.87 0.81 8.87
CA THR A 111 -18.86 -0.26 9.06
C THR A 111 -19.69 -0.51 7.79
N ASP A 112 -20.12 -1.75 7.59
CA ASP A 112 -20.90 -2.21 6.44
C ASP A 112 -20.28 -1.92 5.07
N SER A 113 -18.99 -1.59 5.01
CA SER A 113 -18.24 -1.30 3.79
C SER A 113 -17.36 -2.49 3.41
N VAL A 114 -17.01 -2.60 2.13
CA VAL A 114 -16.27 -3.77 1.63
C VAL A 114 -15.42 -3.43 0.42
N PHE A 115 -14.23 -4.01 0.34
CA PHE A 115 -13.45 -4.11 -0.90
C PHE A 115 -14.02 -5.21 -1.77
N PHE A 116 -14.66 -4.85 -2.88
CA PHE A 116 -15.35 -5.81 -3.76
C PHE A 116 -14.55 -6.11 -5.04
N GLU A 117 -13.61 -5.25 -5.41
CA GLU A 117 -12.66 -5.51 -6.50
C GLU A 117 -11.22 -5.44 -6.00
N SER A 118 -10.39 -6.30 -6.58
CA SER A 118 -8.97 -6.39 -6.31
C SER A 118 -8.24 -6.91 -7.53
N TRP A 119 -7.19 -6.21 -7.94
CA TRP A 119 -6.33 -6.68 -9.03
C TRP A 119 -4.90 -6.18 -8.89
N ILE A 120 -4.00 -6.94 -9.52
CA ILE A 120 -2.62 -6.54 -9.75
C ILE A 120 -2.52 -5.99 -11.16
N VAL A 121 -1.90 -4.83 -11.31
CA VAL A 121 -1.55 -4.26 -12.61
C VAL A 121 -0.60 -5.23 -13.32
N ASP A 122 -1.01 -5.69 -14.49
CA ASP A 122 -0.23 -6.57 -15.35
C ASP A 122 -0.61 -6.25 -16.80
N ARG A 123 0.15 -5.33 -17.39
CA ARG A 123 -0.08 -4.85 -18.76
C ARG A 123 0.06 -5.98 -19.78
N LYS A 124 0.84 -7.04 -19.49
CA LYS A 124 1.04 -8.18 -20.41
C LYS A 124 -0.24 -8.98 -20.63
N ILE A 125 -1.12 -9.05 -19.63
CA ILE A 125 -2.40 -9.77 -19.70
C ILE A 125 -3.62 -8.83 -19.79
N GLY A 126 -3.39 -7.55 -20.03
CA GLY A 126 -4.45 -6.57 -20.22
C GLY A 126 -5.05 -5.98 -18.94
N LYS A 127 -4.40 -6.14 -17.78
CA LYS A 127 -4.80 -5.50 -16.52
C LYS A 127 -4.06 -4.17 -16.37
N TYR A 128 -4.62 -3.12 -16.97
CA TYR A 128 -4.05 -1.78 -16.92
C TYR A 128 -4.44 -1.05 -15.62
N PRO A 129 -3.63 -0.08 -15.16
CA PRO A 129 -4.06 0.82 -14.12
C PRO A 129 -5.23 1.68 -14.60
N MET A 130 -6.01 2.21 -13.65
CA MET A 130 -7.01 3.23 -13.96
C MET A 130 -6.38 4.51 -14.50
N GLY A 131 -7.11 5.27 -15.31
CA GLY A 131 -6.56 6.42 -16.05
C GLY A 131 -5.83 7.44 -15.19
N ALA A 132 -6.38 7.78 -14.02
CA ALA A 132 -5.77 8.69 -13.04
C ALA A 132 -4.42 8.17 -12.47
N PHE A 133 -4.14 6.89 -12.65
CA PHE A 133 -2.98 6.18 -12.12
C PHE A 133 -2.12 5.55 -13.23
N SER A 134 -2.18 6.09 -14.46
CA SER A 134 -1.53 5.48 -15.62
C SER A 134 -0.02 5.23 -15.47
N GLU A 135 0.63 5.97 -14.58
CA GLU A 135 2.07 5.96 -14.32
C GLU A 135 2.52 4.88 -13.31
N VAL A 136 1.59 4.23 -12.60
CA VAL A 136 1.96 3.20 -11.62
C VAL A 136 2.56 1.96 -12.31
N PRO A 137 3.56 1.29 -11.72
CA PRO A 137 4.24 0.16 -12.35
C PRO A 137 3.34 -1.09 -12.42
N ASP A 138 3.75 -2.07 -13.24
CA ASP A 138 3.23 -3.43 -13.11
C ASP A 138 3.54 -3.97 -11.71
N GLY A 139 2.64 -4.80 -11.17
CA GLY A 139 2.70 -5.29 -9.80
C GLY A 139 1.97 -4.41 -8.77
N THR A 140 1.53 -3.19 -9.12
CA THR A 140 0.69 -2.38 -8.22
C THR A 140 -0.61 -3.09 -7.91
N TRP A 141 -0.95 -3.15 -6.63
CA TRP A 141 -2.21 -3.69 -6.14
C TRP A 141 -3.26 -2.59 -6.03
N PHE A 142 -4.39 -2.76 -6.72
CA PHE A 142 -5.54 -1.89 -6.67
C PHE A 142 -6.69 -2.53 -5.91
N LEU A 143 -7.50 -1.67 -5.29
CA LEU A 143 -8.75 -2.02 -4.62
C LEU A 143 -9.86 -1.07 -5.06
N SER A 144 -11.07 -1.60 -5.20
CA SER A 144 -12.31 -0.79 -5.18
C SER A 144 -13.10 -1.10 -3.93
N ALA A 145 -13.47 -0.05 -3.19
CA ALA A 145 -14.27 -0.13 -1.98
C ALA A 145 -15.67 0.43 -2.21
N LYS A 146 -16.68 -0.31 -1.77
CA LYS A 146 -18.05 0.17 -1.61
C LYS A 146 -18.19 0.71 -0.18
N ILE A 147 -18.39 2.01 -0.04
CA ILE A 147 -18.52 2.65 1.28
C ILE A 147 -19.98 2.91 1.60
N ASN A 148 -20.50 2.17 2.57
CA ASN A 148 -21.90 2.29 3.00
C ASN A 148 -22.06 3.17 4.25
N ASN A 149 -21.00 3.33 5.06
CA ASN A 149 -21.01 4.23 6.21
C ASN A 149 -21.10 5.71 5.76
N ASP A 150 -22.14 6.42 6.22
CA ASP A 150 -22.43 7.80 5.81
C ASP A 150 -21.38 8.82 6.28
N ASP A 151 -20.85 8.64 7.50
CA ASP A 151 -19.84 9.55 8.07
C ASP A 151 -18.51 9.40 7.32
N THR A 152 -18.08 8.16 7.10
CA THR A 152 -16.91 7.85 6.27
C THR A 152 -17.06 8.41 4.87
N TRP A 153 -18.23 8.24 4.24
CA TRP A 153 -18.50 8.77 2.92
C TRP A 153 -18.43 10.31 2.88
N THR A 154 -18.96 10.96 3.92
CA THR A 154 -18.88 12.43 4.06
C THR A 154 -17.44 12.91 4.16
N ARG A 155 -16.58 12.22 4.92
CA ARG A 155 -15.15 12.52 5.07
C ARG A 155 -14.34 12.26 3.79
N ILE A 156 -14.75 11.28 2.98
CA ILE A 156 -14.19 11.07 1.64
C ILE A 156 -14.55 12.25 0.72
N LYS A 157 -15.83 12.65 0.68
CA LYS A 157 -16.28 13.76 -0.17
C LYS A 157 -15.68 15.12 0.22
N SER A 158 -15.40 15.33 1.51
CA SER A 158 -14.68 16.52 1.98
C SER A 158 -13.18 16.49 1.67
N LYS A 159 -12.68 15.41 1.07
CA LYS A 159 -11.25 15.13 0.85
C LYS A 159 -10.47 15.09 2.17
N GLU A 160 -11.09 14.73 3.28
CA GLU A 160 -10.37 14.43 4.52
C GLU A 160 -9.68 13.07 4.40
N LEU A 161 -10.38 12.08 3.84
CA LEU A 161 -9.83 10.76 3.54
C LEU A 161 -9.53 10.70 2.04
N LYS A 162 -8.28 10.40 1.68
CA LYS A 162 -7.80 10.53 0.30
C LYS A 162 -7.07 9.31 -0.22
N GLY A 163 -6.70 8.35 0.62
CA GLY A 163 -5.95 7.18 0.16
C GLY A 163 -6.10 5.96 1.04
N PHE A 164 -5.55 4.86 0.54
CA PHE A 164 -5.46 3.59 1.26
C PHE A 164 -4.12 3.47 1.97
N SER A 165 -4.09 2.78 3.10
CA SER A 165 -2.86 2.38 3.77
C SER A 165 -3.01 1.00 4.37
N VAL A 166 -2.16 0.06 3.94
CA VAL A 166 -2.20 -1.33 4.43
C VAL A 166 -1.57 -1.44 5.82
N GLU A 167 -2.12 -2.33 6.64
CA GLU A 167 -1.60 -2.67 7.97
C GLU A 167 -1.38 -4.16 8.07
N GLY A 168 -0.17 -4.56 8.48
CA GLY A 168 0.20 -5.96 8.56
C GLY A 168 1.51 -6.20 9.27
N PHE A 169 1.81 -7.49 9.45
CA PHE A 169 3.07 -7.98 9.97
C PHE A 169 3.88 -8.63 8.85
N PHE A 170 5.19 -8.40 8.85
CA PHE A 170 6.09 -8.87 7.78
C PHE A 170 7.43 -9.29 8.37
N GLN A 171 8.08 -10.24 7.70
CA GLN A 171 9.47 -10.59 7.97
C GLN A 171 10.39 -9.57 7.31
N TYR A 172 11.39 -9.13 8.06
CA TYR A 172 12.45 -8.26 7.55
C TYR A 172 13.57 -9.15 7.02
N VAL A 173 13.74 -9.14 5.71
CA VAL A 173 14.84 -9.80 5.04
C VAL A 173 15.85 -8.71 4.68
N PRO A 174 17.07 -8.73 5.25
CA PRO A 174 18.14 -7.84 4.80
C PRO A 174 18.30 -8.03 3.29
N GLU A 175 18.30 -6.94 2.53
CA GLU A 175 18.64 -7.05 1.13
C GLU A 175 20.17 -7.14 1.06
N ASP A 176 20.69 -8.34 0.76
CA ASP A 176 22.13 -8.52 0.50
C ASP A 176 22.46 -7.77 -0.80
N HIS A 177 22.91 -6.52 -0.69
CA HIS A 177 23.40 -5.72 -1.80
C HIS A 177 24.83 -6.10 -2.21
N ASP A 178 25.23 -7.37 -2.12
CA ASP A 178 26.58 -7.83 -2.48
C ASP A 178 26.91 -7.54 -3.97
N ASP A 179 25.89 -7.36 -4.82
CA ASP A 179 26.02 -7.09 -6.25
C ASP A 179 25.70 -5.63 -6.67
N MET A 180 25.39 -4.72 -5.73
CA MET A 180 25.07 -3.32 -6.03
C MET A 180 25.80 -2.35 -5.10
N THR A 181 26.46 -1.35 -5.68
CA THR A 181 27.09 -0.30 -4.88
C THR A 181 26.04 0.64 -4.25
N ASP A 182 26.38 1.25 -3.11
CA ASP A 182 25.54 2.26 -2.45
C ASP A 182 25.11 3.39 -3.42
N ASP A 183 25.97 3.74 -4.39
CA ASP A 183 25.68 4.73 -5.42
C ASP A 183 24.65 4.25 -6.46
N GLU A 184 24.73 2.99 -6.89
CA GLU A 184 23.74 2.38 -7.80
C GLU A 184 22.39 2.23 -7.10
N PHE A 185 22.42 1.91 -5.81
CA PHE A 185 21.27 1.82 -4.95
C PHE A 185 20.60 3.19 -4.75
N MET A 186 21.36 4.22 -4.38
CA MET A 186 20.86 5.58 -4.27
C MET A 186 20.40 6.15 -5.62
N ALA A 187 21.01 5.72 -6.74
CA ALA A 187 20.54 6.07 -8.08
C ALA A 187 19.23 5.36 -8.43
N GLN A 188 19.03 4.11 -8.02
CA GLN A 188 17.79 3.38 -8.21
C GLN A 188 16.67 3.96 -7.34
N LEU A 189 16.93 4.21 -6.06
CA LEU A 189 16.04 4.96 -5.17
C LEU A 189 15.73 6.31 -5.80
N ALA A 190 16.72 7.11 -6.19
CA ALA A 190 16.49 8.41 -6.82
C ALA A 190 15.70 8.32 -8.12
N ARG A 191 15.82 7.24 -8.91
CA ARG A 191 15.01 7.02 -10.12
C ARG A 191 13.56 6.68 -9.78
N ILE A 192 13.33 5.90 -8.72
CA ILE A 192 11.99 5.57 -8.23
C ILE A 192 11.34 6.81 -7.60
N LEU A 193 12.13 7.65 -6.91
CA LEU A 193 11.71 8.86 -6.20
C LEU A 193 11.53 10.11 -7.10
N LYS A 194 12.10 10.11 -8.33
CA LYS A 194 11.99 11.23 -9.30
C LYS A 194 10.91 11.03 -10.36
N ARG A 195 10.12 9.95 -10.27
CA ARG A 195 8.92 9.72 -11.09
C ARG A 195 7.70 10.14 -10.30
#